data_AF-A0A820F2I8-F1
#
_entry.id   AF-A0A820F2I8-F1
#
_cell.length_a   1.000
_cell.length_b   1.000
_cell.length_c   1.000
_cell.angle_alpha   90.00
_cell.angle_beta   90.00
_cell.angle_gamma   90.00
#
_symmetry.space_group_name_H-M   'P 1'
#
loop_
_entity.id
_entity.type
_entity.pdbx_description
1 polymer ?
#
loop_
_entity_poly.entity_id
_entity_poly.type
_entity_poly.pdbx_seq_one_letter_code
_entity_poly.pdbx_strand_id
1 'polypeptide(L)'
;MATISIYCYVVFILLNITVQINSQICEKTSQYGECSTNSACGCFHMMGAKDDTGVCGFLWPTCSRLVRCNSSDNSCLQPNTICVQHHQCDDFPICYPVGMIDQNMCPPMKNKINFKWKQNAITVAGGNGQGQQLNQLNHPFGIFIDKNKNILTADYLNHRIVEWKYDAKEGQIIAGENGNGDRIDQLQAPTDVIVDQQNHSIIIADKGNRRVIQWVNQN
;
A
#
# COMPACT_ATOMS: atom_id res chain seq x y z
N MET A 1 -19.79 -16.93 -5.21
CA MET A 1 -20.29 -15.98 -4.19
C MET A 1 -19.53 -14.69 -4.37
N ALA A 2 -20.19 -13.64 -4.85
CA ALA A 2 -19.57 -12.33 -5.07
C ALA A 2 -19.34 -11.66 -3.72
N THR A 3 -18.09 -11.35 -3.38
CA THR A 3 -17.75 -10.47 -2.26
C THR A 3 -18.05 -9.04 -2.68
N ILE A 4 -19.12 -8.49 -2.11
CA ILE A 4 -19.44 -7.05 -2.22
C ILE A 4 -18.58 -6.35 -1.17
N SER A 5 -17.56 -5.63 -1.60
CA SER A 5 -16.87 -4.66 -0.76
C SER A 5 -17.79 -3.45 -0.60
N ILE A 6 -18.42 -3.32 0.57
CA ILE A 6 -19.22 -2.13 0.91
C ILE A 6 -18.24 -1.06 1.39
N TYR A 7 -17.95 -0.09 0.53
CA TYR A 7 -17.23 1.11 0.92
C TYR A 7 -18.22 2.07 1.58
N CYS A 8 -18.04 2.35 2.88
CA CYS A 8 -18.80 3.41 3.55
C CYS A 8 -18.13 4.76 3.27
N TYR A 9 -18.79 5.59 2.47
CA TYR A 9 -18.42 6.99 2.27
C TYR A 9 -19.29 7.85 3.18
N VAL A 10 -18.68 8.69 4.02
CA VAL A 10 -19.40 9.79 4.67
C VAL A 10 -19.32 10.99 3.72
N VAL A 11 -20.45 11.32 3.08
CA VAL A 11 -20.56 12.48 2.20
C VAL A 11 -20.93 13.70 3.04
N PHE A 12 -19.98 14.63 3.20
CA PHE A 12 -20.24 15.92 3.83
C PHE A 12 -20.91 16.86 2.81
N ILE A 13 -22.21 17.09 2.93
CA ILE A 13 -23.03 17.83 1.96
C ILE A 13 -22.65 19.33 1.84
N LEU A 14 -21.75 19.85 2.68
CA LEU A 14 -21.37 21.27 2.62
C LEU A 14 -19.93 21.57 2.18
N LEU A 15 -19.07 20.56 1.97
CA LEU A 15 -17.64 20.82 1.65
C LEU A 15 -17.03 19.96 0.54
N ASN A 16 -17.76 19.02 -0.09
CA ASN A 16 -17.21 18.09 -1.11
C ASN A 16 -15.91 17.38 -0.66
N ILE A 17 -15.71 17.17 0.64
CA ILE A 17 -14.61 16.38 1.17
C ILE A 17 -15.12 14.95 1.32
N THR A 18 -14.58 14.05 0.50
CA THR A 18 -14.84 12.61 0.60
C THR A 18 -13.74 12.02 1.48
N VAL A 19 -14.03 11.76 2.75
CA VAL A 19 -13.07 11.08 3.63
C VAL A 19 -13.26 9.58 3.46
N GLN A 20 -12.26 8.91 2.92
CA GLN A 20 -12.26 7.46 2.77
C GLN A 20 -11.94 6.84 4.13
N ILE A 21 -12.97 6.41 4.87
CA ILE A 21 -12.79 5.68 6.12
C ILE A 21 -12.48 4.23 5.74
N ASN A 22 -11.20 3.86 5.72
CA ASN A 22 -10.82 2.46 5.63
C ASN A 22 -11.31 1.77 6.92
N SER A 23 -12.34 0.94 6.83
CA SER A 23 -12.83 0.12 7.94
C SER A 23 -11.68 -0.74 8.48
N GLN A 24 -11.19 -0.43 9.68
CA GLN A 24 -10.19 -1.24 10.36
C GLN A 24 -10.72 -1.65 11.74
N ILE A 25 -10.59 -2.94 12.04
CA ILE A 25 -11.01 -3.58 13.29
C ILE A 25 -9.85 -3.42 14.28
N CYS A 26 -10.11 -2.90 15.49
CA CYS A 26 -9.11 -2.88 16.56
C CYS A 26 -9.11 -4.25 17.26
N GLU A 27 -8.31 -5.21 16.82
CA GLU A 27 -8.14 -6.47 17.55
C GLU A 27 -7.31 -6.27 18.84
N LYS A 28 -8.03 -6.33 19.97
CA LYS A 28 -7.59 -6.71 21.32
C LYS A 28 -6.33 -6.05 21.94
N THR A 29 -6.61 -5.39 23.07
CA THR A 29 -5.74 -5.16 24.25
C THR A 29 -4.58 -4.17 24.11
N SER A 30 -4.86 -2.94 24.57
CA SER A 30 -4.03 -2.15 25.49
C SER A 30 -2.50 -2.12 25.27
N GLN A 31 -2.03 -1.03 24.66
CA GLN A 31 -0.78 -0.41 25.08
C GLN A 31 -1.01 1.09 25.27
N TYR A 32 -1.33 1.46 26.51
CA TYR A 32 -1.17 2.83 26.98
C TYR A 32 0.33 3.12 26.97
N GLY A 33 0.84 3.76 25.91
CA GLY A 33 2.11 4.49 26.01
C GLY A 33 1.93 5.70 26.92
N GLU A 34 2.99 6.14 27.59
CA GLU A 34 2.93 7.29 28.51
C GLU A 34 2.56 8.57 27.75
N CYS A 35 1.27 8.86 27.76
CA CYS A 35 0.76 10.20 27.55
C CYS A 35 0.97 10.97 28.86
N SER A 36 1.31 12.26 28.75
CA SER A 36 1.64 13.12 29.89
C SER A 36 0.58 13.03 30.99
N THR A 37 0.91 13.43 32.22
CA THR A 37 0.03 13.37 33.40
C THR A 37 -1.36 14.03 33.24
N ASN A 38 -1.61 14.71 32.12
CA ASN A 38 -2.87 15.35 31.74
C ASN A 38 -3.51 14.81 30.44
N SER A 39 -3.06 13.69 29.86
CA SER A 39 -3.51 13.19 28.56
C SER A 39 -3.86 11.69 28.60
N ALA A 40 -5.05 11.31 28.12
CA ALA A 40 -5.41 9.91 27.91
C ALA A 40 -5.38 9.57 26.42
N CYS A 41 -4.51 8.63 26.02
CA CYS A 41 -4.44 8.11 24.65
C CYS A 41 -4.95 6.68 24.62
N GLY A 42 -5.80 6.34 23.64
CA GLY A 42 -6.34 5.00 23.52
C GLY A 42 -7.09 4.76 22.22
N CYS A 43 -7.34 3.48 21.92
CA CYS A 43 -8.27 3.06 20.89
C CYS A 43 -9.60 2.68 21.54
N PHE A 44 -10.70 3.20 21.01
CA PHE A 44 -12.04 3.07 21.57
C PHE A 44 -13.02 2.57 20.51
N HIS A 45 -14.05 1.81 20.89
CA HIS A 45 -15.03 1.28 19.92
C HIS A 45 -16.03 2.36 19.51
N MET A 46 -16.37 2.44 18.22
CA MET A 46 -17.47 3.29 17.76
C MET A 46 -18.80 2.55 17.85
N MET A 47 -19.84 3.24 18.30
CA MET A 47 -21.21 2.71 18.30
C MET A 47 -21.91 3.14 17.00
N GLY A 48 -22.34 2.19 16.18
CA GLY A 48 -23.09 2.45 14.94
C GLY A 48 -22.39 2.04 13.64
N ALA A 49 -21.13 1.62 13.69
CA ALA A 49 -20.56 0.82 12.60
C ALA A 49 -21.14 -0.59 12.70
N LYS A 50 -21.59 -1.15 11.58
CA LYS A 50 -22.21 -2.48 11.53
C LYS A 50 -21.28 -3.62 12.00
N ASP A 51 -20.01 -3.31 12.29
CA ASP A 51 -18.90 -4.25 12.41
C ASP A 51 -17.89 -3.90 13.55
N ASP A 52 -18.31 -3.30 14.68
CA ASP A 52 -17.45 -3.07 15.86
C ASP A 52 -16.09 -2.40 15.55
N THR A 53 -16.06 -1.37 14.71
CA THR A 53 -14.81 -0.70 14.33
C THR A 53 -14.34 0.26 15.43
N GLY A 54 -13.09 0.09 15.85
CA GLY A 54 -12.44 0.98 16.81
C GLY A 54 -11.76 2.17 16.14
N VAL A 55 -11.71 3.30 16.82
CA VAL A 55 -10.99 4.51 16.43
C VAL A 55 -9.97 4.85 17.51
N CYS A 56 -8.73 5.15 17.11
CA CYS A 56 -7.70 5.65 18.02
C CYS A 56 -7.66 7.17 18.00
N GLY A 57 -7.65 7.79 19.18
CA GLY A 57 -7.71 9.25 19.32
C GLY A 57 -7.21 9.72 20.68
N PHE A 58 -7.00 11.04 20.80
CA PHE A 58 -6.54 11.69 22.03
C PHE A 58 -7.73 12.20 22.86
N LEU A 59 -8.01 11.62 24.03
CA LEU A 59 -8.97 12.22 24.95
C LEU A 59 -8.29 13.23 25.87
N TRP A 60 -8.71 14.48 25.71
CA TRP A 60 -8.35 15.63 26.56
C TRP A 60 -9.46 16.13 27.52
N PRO A 61 -10.72 15.64 27.47
CA PRO A 61 -11.70 16.00 28.51
C PRO A 61 -11.99 14.87 29.51
N THR A 62 -12.25 15.24 30.77
CA THR A 62 -12.99 14.37 31.69
C THR A 62 -14.38 14.08 31.11
N CYS A 63 -14.90 12.87 31.32
CA CYS A 63 -16.20 12.43 30.77
C CYS A 63 -17.36 13.41 31.04
N SER A 64 -17.29 14.16 32.13
CA SER A 64 -18.26 15.21 32.50
C SER A 64 -18.35 16.39 31.52
N ARG A 65 -17.37 16.56 30.63
CA ARG A 65 -17.33 17.63 29.62
C ARG A 65 -17.70 17.17 28.21
N LEU A 66 -17.96 15.87 28.03
CA LEU A 66 -18.29 15.31 26.73
C LEU A 66 -19.81 15.27 26.54
N VAL A 67 -20.24 15.55 25.31
CA VAL A 67 -21.66 15.49 24.94
C VAL A 67 -22.03 14.03 24.75
N ARG A 68 -23.13 13.59 25.35
CA ARG A 68 -23.62 12.21 25.17
C ARG A 68 -24.18 12.03 23.76
N CYS A 69 -24.03 10.83 23.21
CA CYS A 69 -24.77 10.49 22.01
C CYS A 69 -26.26 10.41 22.30
N ASN A 70 -27.06 10.56 21.26
CA ASN A 70 -28.47 10.29 21.32
C ASN A 70 -28.70 8.80 21.59
N SER A 71 -29.53 8.49 22.59
CA SER A 71 -29.79 7.13 23.04
C SER A 71 -30.60 6.29 22.06
N SER A 72 -31.33 6.91 21.11
CA SER A 72 -32.16 6.18 20.15
C SER A 72 -31.37 5.63 18.96
N ASP A 73 -30.32 6.33 18.53
CA ASP A 73 -29.65 6.06 17.25
C ASP A 73 -28.13 6.21 17.31
N ASN A 74 -27.56 6.44 18.51
CA ASN A 74 -26.13 6.67 18.69
C ASN A 74 -25.58 7.79 17.78
N SER A 75 -26.41 8.79 17.48
CA SER A 75 -26.01 9.95 16.68
C SER A 75 -25.51 11.10 17.56
N CYS A 76 -24.80 12.03 16.93
CA CYS A 76 -24.30 13.24 17.57
C CYS A 76 -24.88 14.48 16.90
N LEU A 77 -25.36 15.41 17.73
CA LEU A 77 -25.96 16.67 17.27
C LEU A 77 -24.94 17.63 16.64
N GLN A 78 -23.67 17.49 17.01
CA GLN A 78 -22.60 18.36 16.52
C GLN A 78 -22.03 17.84 15.19
N PRO A 79 -21.82 18.71 14.19
CA PRO A 79 -21.16 18.31 12.95
C PRO A 79 -19.71 17.90 13.22
N ASN A 80 -19.17 17.01 12.38
CA ASN A 80 -17.83 16.43 12.53
C ASN A 80 -17.58 15.78 13.90
N THR A 81 -18.61 15.17 14.50
CA THR A 81 -18.45 14.33 15.69
C THR A 81 -18.93 12.91 15.42
N ILE A 82 -18.31 11.95 16.09
CA ILE A 82 -18.63 10.52 16.02
C ILE A 82 -19.02 10.01 17.39
N CYS A 83 -19.92 9.03 17.44
CA CYS A 83 -20.33 8.42 18.68
C CYS A 83 -19.41 7.26 19.07
N VAL A 84 -18.81 7.32 20.26
CA VAL A 84 -17.77 6.41 20.73
C VAL A 84 -18.11 5.88 22.12
N GLN A 85 -17.99 4.58 22.33
CA GLN A 85 -18.07 3.96 23.66
C GLN A 85 -16.70 4.08 24.35
N HIS A 86 -16.63 4.92 25.38
CA HIS A 86 -15.40 5.15 26.14
C HIS A 86 -15.41 4.38 27.46
N HIS A 87 -14.37 3.57 27.72
CA HIS A 87 -14.34 2.70 28.92
C HIS A 87 -14.36 3.48 30.24
N GLN A 88 -13.81 4.69 30.31
CA GLN A 88 -13.81 5.49 31.55
C GLN A 88 -15.03 6.40 31.69
N CYS A 89 -15.88 6.48 30.66
CA CYS A 89 -17.13 7.23 30.72
C CYS A 89 -18.24 6.20 30.86
N ASP A 90 -18.63 5.92 32.11
CA ASP A 90 -19.64 4.94 32.51
C ASP A 90 -20.70 4.69 31.43
N ASP A 91 -20.93 3.43 31.03
CA ASP A 91 -22.01 2.81 30.21
C ASP A 91 -22.71 3.59 29.06
N PHE A 92 -22.42 4.86 28.81
CA PHE A 92 -23.07 5.69 27.82
C PHE A 92 -22.06 6.16 26.78
N PRO A 93 -22.41 6.08 25.49
CA PRO A 93 -21.53 6.52 24.44
C PRO A 93 -21.50 8.06 24.35
N ILE A 94 -20.37 8.59 23.90
CA ILE A 94 -20.06 10.02 23.87
C ILE A 94 -19.73 10.50 22.45
N CYS A 95 -20.08 11.74 22.16
CA CYS A 95 -19.77 12.43 20.91
C CYS A 95 -18.36 12.99 20.93
N TYR A 96 -17.55 12.54 19.98
CA TYR A 96 -16.13 12.82 19.90
C TYR A 96 -15.77 13.54 18.59
N PRO A 97 -15.10 14.71 18.63
CA PRO A 97 -14.71 15.44 17.43
C PRO A 97 -13.73 14.69 16.54
N VAL A 98 -14.07 14.55 15.25
CA VAL A 98 -13.25 13.85 14.24
C VAL A 98 -11.89 14.51 14.04
N GLY A 99 -11.78 15.83 14.25
CA GLY A 99 -10.51 16.56 14.16
C GLY A 99 -9.48 16.22 15.24
N MET A 100 -9.84 15.40 16.22
CA MET A 100 -8.94 14.93 17.29
C MET A 100 -8.47 13.47 17.09
N ILE A 101 -8.83 12.86 15.96
CA ILE A 101 -8.38 11.53 15.56
C ILE A 101 -7.04 11.68 14.82
N ASP A 102 -5.95 11.21 15.41
CA ASP A 102 -4.66 11.16 14.73
C ASP A 102 -4.54 9.87 13.91
N GLN A 103 -4.63 10.00 12.59
CA GLN A 103 -4.50 8.89 11.65
C GLN A 103 -3.09 8.28 11.64
N ASN A 104 -2.07 8.99 12.13
CA ASN A 104 -0.70 8.50 12.20
C ASN A 104 -0.45 7.61 13.43
N MET A 105 -1.33 7.66 14.45
CA MET A 105 -1.28 6.78 15.61
C MET A 105 -1.97 5.43 15.38
N CYS A 106 -2.72 5.29 14.29
CA CYS A 106 -3.21 3.99 13.83
C CYS A 106 -2.13 3.35 12.95
N PRO A 107 -1.29 2.43 13.45
CA PRO A 107 -0.36 1.73 12.58
C PRO A 107 -1.16 1.02 11.48
N PRO A 108 -0.71 1.06 10.20
CA PRO A 108 -1.37 0.31 9.16
C PRO A 108 -1.41 -1.17 9.58
N MET A 109 -2.60 -1.76 9.62
CA MET A 109 -2.74 -3.18 9.93
C MET A 109 -1.80 -4.00 9.04
N LYS A 110 -0.85 -4.69 9.67
CA LYS A 110 -0.23 -5.87 9.07
C LYS A 110 -1.30 -6.96 9.07
N ASN A 111 -2.22 -6.91 8.12
CA ASN A 111 -3.10 -8.04 7.86
C ASN A 111 -2.21 -9.26 7.68
N LYS A 112 -2.36 -10.25 8.56
CA LYS A 112 -1.75 -11.56 8.36
C LYS A 112 -2.56 -12.25 7.26
N ILE A 113 -2.39 -11.77 6.03
CA ILE A 113 -3.06 -12.34 4.88
C ILE A 113 -2.46 -13.72 4.69
N ASN A 114 -3.24 -14.75 4.97
CA ASN A 114 -2.90 -16.12 4.61
C ASN A 114 -3.10 -16.28 3.09
N PHE A 115 -2.20 -15.67 2.31
CA PHE A 115 -2.12 -15.89 0.88
C PHE A 115 -1.71 -17.34 0.63
N LYS A 116 -2.68 -18.19 0.29
CA LYS A 116 -2.40 -19.48 -0.34
C LYS A 116 -2.41 -19.26 -1.85
N TRP A 117 -1.23 -19.27 -2.45
CA TRP A 117 -1.09 -19.24 -3.91
C TRP A 117 -1.70 -20.50 -4.52
N LYS A 118 -2.42 -20.35 -5.63
CA LYS A 118 -2.87 -21.52 -6.40
C LYS A 118 -1.63 -22.23 -6.95
N GLN A 119 -1.65 -23.57 -6.97
CA GLN A 119 -0.53 -24.37 -7.46
C GLN A 119 -0.41 -24.40 -9.00
N ASN A 120 -1.20 -23.59 -9.72
CA ASN A 120 -1.14 -23.46 -11.17
C ASN A 120 -0.39 -22.17 -11.57
N ALA A 121 0.93 -22.24 -11.56
CA ALA A 121 1.78 -21.17 -12.08
C ALA A 121 1.76 -21.15 -13.62
N ILE A 122 1.93 -19.97 -14.20
CA ILE A 122 2.15 -19.78 -15.64
C ILE A 122 3.47 -19.04 -15.86
N THR A 123 4.13 -19.29 -16.99
CA THR A 123 5.30 -18.52 -17.41
C THR A 123 4.84 -17.24 -18.09
N VAL A 124 5.28 -16.09 -17.59
CA VAL A 124 4.90 -14.75 -18.08
C VAL A 124 6.04 -14.02 -18.81
N ALA A 125 7.25 -14.56 -18.75
CA ALA A 125 8.43 -14.08 -19.46
C ALA A 125 9.38 -15.26 -19.74
N GLY A 126 9.92 -15.36 -20.96
CA GLY A 126 10.76 -16.47 -21.39
C GLY A 126 9.99 -17.79 -21.54
N GLY A 127 10.59 -18.90 -21.08
CA GLY A 127 9.99 -20.25 -21.15
C GLY A 127 10.34 -21.08 -22.38
N ASN A 128 11.07 -20.51 -23.36
CA ASN A 128 11.47 -21.20 -24.60
C ASN A 128 12.93 -21.69 -24.57
N GLY A 129 13.42 -22.05 -23.39
CA GLY A 129 14.80 -22.45 -23.16
C GLY A 129 15.78 -21.28 -23.01
N GLN A 130 17.04 -21.63 -22.75
CA GLN A 130 18.14 -20.68 -22.62
C GLN A 130 18.59 -20.20 -24.01
N GLY A 131 18.73 -18.89 -24.19
CA GLY A 131 19.28 -18.32 -25.42
C GLY A 131 19.13 -16.81 -25.50
N GLN A 132 19.45 -16.24 -26.67
CA GLN A 132 19.48 -14.79 -26.91
C GLN A 132 18.27 -14.28 -27.71
N GLN A 133 17.39 -15.17 -28.20
CA GLN A 133 16.19 -14.77 -28.91
C GLN A 133 15.25 -13.95 -28.01
N LEU A 134 14.35 -13.17 -28.60
CA LEU A 134 13.42 -12.31 -27.83
C LEU A 134 12.38 -13.10 -27.03
N ASN A 135 12.14 -14.36 -27.39
CA ASN A 135 11.30 -15.29 -26.65
C ASN A 135 12.08 -16.12 -25.61
N GLN A 136 13.39 -15.86 -25.43
CA GLN A 136 14.30 -16.62 -24.55
C GLN A 136 14.96 -15.70 -23.51
N LEU A 137 15.37 -16.30 -22.39
CA LEU A 137 16.13 -15.65 -21.32
C LEU A 137 17.32 -16.54 -20.95
N ASN A 138 18.35 -15.94 -20.36
CA ASN A 138 19.58 -16.62 -19.95
C ASN A 138 19.95 -16.25 -18.51
N HIS A 139 19.52 -17.11 -17.58
CA HIS A 139 19.62 -16.90 -16.14
C HIS A 139 19.05 -15.52 -15.70
N PRO A 140 17.74 -15.25 -15.82
CA PRO A 140 17.18 -13.98 -15.35
C PRO A 140 17.30 -13.85 -13.83
N PHE A 141 17.55 -12.63 -13.32
CA PHE A 141 17.69 -12.35 -11.87
C PHE A 141 16.56 -11.48 -11.33
N GLY A 142 16.62 -10.18 -11.59
CA GLY A 142 15.67 -9.19 -11.09
C GLY A 142 14.44 -9.06 -11.97
N ILE A 143 13.32 -8.69 -11.33
CA ILE A 143 12.03 -8.49 -11.96
C ILE A 143 11.36 -7.24 -11.40
N PHE A 144 10.76 -6.45 -12.28
CA PHE A 144 9.94 -5.30 -11.92
C PHE A 144 8.64 -5.32 -12.70
N ILE A 145 7.54 -4.93 -12.04
CA ILE A 145 6.22 -4.84 -12.66
C ILE A 145 5.78 -3.38 -12.62
N ASP A 146 5.52 -2.80 -13.78
CA ASP A 146 5.05 -1.41 -13.88
C ASP A 146 3.53 -1.29 -13.65
N LYS A 147 3.02 -0.04 -13.65
CA LYS A 147 1.58 0.23 -13.49
C LYS A 147 0.70 -0.32 -14.62
N ASN A 148 1.30 -0.59 -15.79
CA ASN A 148 0.63 -1.16 -16.95
C ASN A 148 0.70 -2.70 -16.96
N LYS A 149 1.29 -3.30 -15.92
CA LYS A 149 1.57 -4.74 -15.80
C LYS A 149 2.57 -5.25 -16.83
N ASN A 150 3.43 -4.38 -17.36
CA ASN A 150 4.62 -4.79 -18.08
C ASN A 150 5.65 -5.34 -17.08
N ILE A 151 6.33 -6.40 -17.49
CA ILE A 151 7.30 -7.12 -16.68
C ILE A 151 8.68 -6.84 -17.25
N LEU A 152 9.49 -6.09 -16.50
CA LEU A 152 10.89 -5.87 -16.83
C LEU A 152 11.71 -6.96 -16.15
N THR A 153 12.59 -7.59 -16.90
CA THR A 153 13.47 -8.65 -16.39
C THR A 153 14.92 -8.34 -16.71
N ALA A 154 15.79 -8.49 -15.71
CA ALA A 154 17.23 -8.44 -15.91
C ALA A 154 17.72 -9.80 -16.46
N ASP A 155 18.02 -9.83 -17.75
CA ASP A 155 18.50 -11.01 -18.47
C ASP A 155 20.03 -11.12 -18.33
N TYR A 156 20.45 -11.60 -17.17
CA TYR A 156 21.81 -11.46 -16.62
C TYR A 156 22.92 -11.92 -17.58
N LEU A 157 22.87 -13.16 -18.09
CA LEU A 157 23.93 -13.66 -18.98
C LEU A 157 23.79 -13.17 -20.43
N ASN A 158 22.70 -12.50 -20.78
CA ASN A 158 22.54 -11.84 -22.06
C ASN A 158 22.83 -10.32 -21.98
N HIS A 159 23.24 -9.81 -20.81
CA HIS A 159 23.68 -8.44 -20.62
C HIS A 159 22.63 -7.39 -21.04
N ARG A 160 21.34 -7.66 -20.82
CA ARG A 160 20.24 -6.81 -21.29
C ARG A 160 19.10 -6.74 -20.27
N ILE A 161 18.27 -5.71 -20.40
CA ILE A 161 16.95 -5.63 -19.76
C ILE A 161 15.88 -5.84 -20.82
N VAL A 162 14.92 -6.73 -20.53
CA VAL A 162 13.83 -7.07 -21.45
C VAL A 162 12.50 -6.75 -20.81
N GLU A 163 11.66 -5.98 -21.51
CA GLU A 163 10.26 -5.74 -21.15
C GLU A 163 9.36 -6.79 -21.80
N TRP A 164 8.42 -7.33 -21.02
CA TRP A 164 7.40 -8.27 -21.46
C TRP A 164 6.03 -7.68 -21.16
N LYS A 165 5.22 -7.47 -22.20
CA LYS A 165 3.80 -7.19 -21.99
C LYS A 165 3.12 -8.45 -21.47
N TYR A 166 2.05 -8.27 -20.70
CA TYR A 166 1.24 -9.40 -20.22
C TYR A 166 0.77 -10.25 -21.42
N ASP A 167 0.92 -11.57 -21.34
CA ASP A 167 0.64 -12.56 -22.40
C ASP A 167 1.46 -12.43 -23.70
N ALA A 168 2.53 -11.61 -23.72
CA ALA A 168 3.41 -11.52 -24.89
C ALA A 168 4.21 -12.81 -25.09
N LYS A 169 4.38 -13.21 -26.36
CA LYS A 169 5.22 -14.38 -26.73
C LYS A 169 6.70 -14.06 -26.76
N GLU A 170 7.05 -12.79 -26.93
CA GLU A 170 8.41 -12.28 -27.03
C GLU A 170 8.52 -10.99 -26.23
N GLY A 171 9.69 -10.75 -25.65
CA GLY A 171 10.02 -9.51 -24.98
C GLY A 171 10.62 -8.48 -25.94
N GLN A 172 10.74 -7.25 -25.46
CA GLN A 172 11.41 -6.15 -26.13
C GLN A 172 12.64 -5.74 -25.33
N ILE A 173 13.79 -5.59 -25.98
CA ILE A 173 14.99 -5.07 -25.31
C ILE A 173 14.77 -3.58 -25.05
N ILE A 174 14.87 -3.17 -23.79
CA ILE A 174 14.75 -1.77 -23.39
C ILE A 174 16.08 -1.19 -22.90
N ALA A 175 17.05 -2.05 -22.56
CA ALA A 175 18.41 -1.65 -22.27
C ALA A 175 19.45 -2.75 -22.60
N GLY A 176 20.66 -2.33 -22.95
CA GLY A 176 21.78 -3.23 -23.26
C GLY A 176 21.81 -3.80 -24.68
N GLU A 177 21.10 -3.17 -25.64
CA GLU A 177 21.07 -3.63 -27.05
C GLU A 177 22.44 -3.53 -27.74
N ASN A 178 23.31 -2.61 -27.29
CA ASN A 178 24.68 -2.45 -27.80
C ASN A 178 25.67 -3.49 -27.25
N GLY A 179 25.16 -4.59 -26.73
CA GLY A 179 25.94 -5.72 -26.23
C GLY A 179 26.61 -5.45 -24.89
N ASN A 180 27.52 -6.34 -24.53
CA ASN A 180 28.19 -6.34 -23.25
C ASN A 180 29.40 -5.38 -23.22
N GLY A 181 29.52 -4.60 -22.16
CA GLY A 181 30.60 -3.62 -22.01
C GLY A 181 30.34 -2.62 -20.90
N ASP A 182 31.21 -1.64 -20.76
CA ASP A 182 31.20 -0.63 -19.68
C ASP A 182 30.80 0.78 -20.15
N ARG A 183 30.53 0.96 -21.45
CA ARG A 183 29.99 2.22 -21.98
C ARG A 183 28.62 2.53 -21.40
N ILE A 184 28.20 3.79 -21.46
CA ILE A 184 26.94 4.27 -20.83
C ILE A 184 25.69 3.61 -21.43
N ASP A 185 25.77 3.12 -22.66
CA ASP A 185 24.73 2.44 -23.44
C ASP A 185 24.91 0.91 -23.47
N GLN A 186 25.81 0.37 -22.66
CA GLN A 186 26.09 -1.05 -22.52
C GLN A 186 25.86 -1.50 -21.07
N LEU A 187 25.61 -2.80 -20.89
CA LEU A 187 25.46 -3.42 -19.57
C LEU A 187 26.42 -4.59 -19.44
N GLN A 188 26.76 -4.95 -18.22
CA GLN A 188 27.53 -6.14 -17.90
C GLN A 188 26.87 -6.89 -16.75
N ALA A 189 26.17 -7.96 -17.08
CA ALA A 189 25.55 -8.85 -16.10
C ALA A 189 24.62 -8.11 -15.11
N PRO A 190 23.60 -7.37 -15.62
CA PRO A 190 22.69 -6.63 -14.77
C PRO A 190 21.90 -7.58 -13.88
N THR A 191 21.70 -7.20 -12.62
CA THR A 191 21.02 -8.06 -11.64
C THR A 191 19.61 -7.62 -11.34
N ASP A 192 19.30 -6.34 -11.49
CA ASP A 192 17.97 -5.81 -11.17
C ASP A 192 17.67 -4.53 -11.93
N VAL A 193 16.39 -4.18 -12.02
CA VAL A 193 15.89 -2.96 -12.67
C VAL A 193 14.65 -2.45 -11.96
N ILE A 194 14.53 -1.13 -11.83
CA ILE A 194 13.30 -0.47 -11.38
C ILE A 194 12.92 0.66 -12.35
N VAL A 195 11.63 0.98 -12.41
CA VAL A 195 11.12 2.13 -13.17
C VAL A 195 10.89 3.30 -12.20
N ASP A 196 11.58 4.41 -12.45
CA ASP A 196 11.25 5.70 -11.86
C ASP A 196 10.22 6.41 -12.74
N GLN A 197 8.95 6.31 -12.31
CA GLN A 197 7.83 6.90 -13.04
C GLN A 197 7.83 8.43 -13.02
N GLN A 198 8.45 9.07 -12.02
CA GLN A 198 8.47 10.53 -11.91
C GLN A 198 9.42 11.13 -12.94
N ASN A 199 10.59 10.50 -13.11
CA ASN A 199 11.63 10.96 -14.03
C ASN A 199 11.62 10.26 -15.38
N HIS A 200 10.57 9.47 -15.68
CA HIS A 200 10.44 8.68 -16.91
C HIS A 200 11.72 7.90 -17.24
N SER A 201 12.29 7.22 -16.23
CA SER A 201 13.59 6.56 -16.37
C SER A 201 13.57 5.16 -15.79
N ILE A 202 14.55 4.35 -16.19
CA ILE A 202 14.85 3.07 -15.56
C ILE A 202 16.18 3.18 -14.82
N ILE A 203 16.26 2.54 -13.66
CA ILE A 203 17.47 2.46 -12.84
C ILE A 203 17.86 0.99 -12.77
N ILE A 204 19.09 0.68 -13.19
CA ILE A 204 19.58 -0.68 -13.38
C ILE A 204 20.79 -0.92 -12.47
N ALA A 205 20.75 -2.04 -11.76
CA ALA A 205 21.90 -2.55 -11.01
C ALA A 205 22.85 -3.30 -11.98
N ASP A 206 23.81 -2.57 -12.55
CA ASP A 206 24.78 -3.06 -13.53
C ASP A 206 26.00 -3.69 -12.84
N LYS A 207 25.76 -4.85 -12.21
CA LYS A 207 26.67 -5.53 -11.27
C LYS A 207 28.07 -5.73 -11.83
N GLY A 208 28.21 -6.21 -13.06
CA GLY A 208 29.52 -6.50 -13.65
C GLY A 208 30.38 -5.24 -13.86
N ASN A 209 29.74 -4.09 -14.07
CA ASN A 209 30.41 -2.80 -14.16
C ASN A 209 30.54 -2.06 -12.81
N ARG A 210 30.07 -2.68 -11.70
CA ARG A 210 30.13 -2.11 -10.35
C ARG A 210 29.46 -0.73 -10.25
N ARG A 211 28.36 -0.54 -10.96
CA ARG A 211 27.62 0.74 -11.00
C ARG A 211 26.12 0.52 -10.93
N VAL A 212 25.43 1.60 -10.58
CA VAL A 212 24.00 1.77 -10.80
C VAL A 212 23.86 2.81 -11.90
N ILE A 213 23.11 2.48 -12.94
CA ILE A 213 22.96 3.35 -14.11
C ILE A 213 21.49 3.73 -14.29
N GLN A 214 21.25 5.00 -14.61
CA GLN A 214 19.93 5.54 -14.88
C GLN A 214 19.84 5.89 -16.37
N TRP A 215 18.86 5.33 -17.07
CA TRP A 215 18.55 5.67 -18.46
C TRP A 215 17.19 6.35 -18.52
N VAL A 216 17.17 7.58 -19.02
CA VAL A 216 15.94 8.36 -19.22
C VAL A 216 15.34 7.95 -20.55
N ASN A 217 14.04 7.70 -20.56
CA ASN A 217 13.30 7.45 -21.80
C ASN A 217 13.31 8.73 -22.64
N GLN A 218 13.66 8.64 -23.92
CA GLN A 218 13.72 9.81 -24.81
C GLN A 218 12.36 10.16 -25.46
N ASN A 219 11.25 9.76 -24.83
CA ASN A 219 9.90 10.05 -25.31
C ASN A 219 9.12 10.92 -24.34
#